data_AF-A0A7V9Q1Z6-F1
#
_entry.id   AF-A0A7V9Q1Z6-F1
#
_cell.length_a   1.000
_cell.length_b   1.000
_cell.length_c   1.000
_cell.angle_alpha   90.00
_cell.angle_beta   90.00
_cell.angle_gamma   90.00
#
_symmetry.space_group_name_H-M   'P 1'
#
loop_
_entity.id
_entity.type
_entity.pdbx_description
1 polymer ?
#
loop_
_entity_poly.entity_id
_entity_poly.type
_entity_poly.pdbx_seq_one_letter_code
_entity_poly.pdbx_strand_id
1 'polypeptide(L)'
;MMLRRLGTALAVTLMVSVATIPLLWMLVTSLKPNREITQDGTLLPDAPTLDNFSRLFGEINFDAYLRNSIGITAASVLLSLVIGSLAAYSIARFRLWGHAERKVGVVLLGARMVPPIVLAVPIYLLILMLD
;
A
#
# COMPACT_ATOMS: atom_id res chain seq x y z
N MET A 1 -8.33 33.45 16.97
CA MET A 1 -7.38 32.31 16.93
C MET A 1 -7.97 31.01 17.50
N MET A 2 -8.71 31.08 18.63
CA MET A 2 -9.32 29.89 19.26
C MET A 2 -10.37 29.17 18.39
N LEU A 3 -11.26 29.92 17.70
CA LEU A 3 -12.23 29.36 16.75
C LEU A 3 -11.58 28.58 15.59
N ARG A 4 -10.44 29.06 15.07
CA ARG A 4 -9.73 28.42 13.96
C ARG A 4 -9.05 27.12 14.39
N ARG A 5 -8.54 27.07 15.63
CA ARG A 5 -7.99 25.85 16.24
C ARG A 5 -9.09 24.83 16.54
N LEU A 6 -10.25 25.27 17.01
CA LEU A 6 -11.40 24.39 17.25
C LEU A 6 -11.92 23.78 15.94
N GLY A 7 -12.08 24.59 14.90
CA GLY A 7 -12.53 24.11 13.59
C GLY A 7 -11.55 23.12 12.94
N THR A 8 -10.24 23.39 13.04
CA THR A 8 -9.22 22.45 12.53
C THR A 8 -9.17 21.16 13.34
N ALA A 9 -9.27 21.22 14.67
CA ALA A 9 -9.35 20.03 15.51
C ALA A 9 -10.58 19.18 15.16
N LEU A 10 -11.76 19.81 15.01
CA LEU A 10 -12.98 19.09 14.63
C LEU A 10 -12.84 18.43 13.25
N ALA A 11 -12.27 19.14 12.27
CA ALA A 11 -12.06 18.62 10.92
C ALA A 11 -11.08 17.43 10.91
N VAL A 12 -9.97 17.53 11.65
CA VAL A 12 -9.00 16.42 11.78
C VAL A 12 -9.65 15.21 12.46
N THR A 13 -10.36 15.42 13.56
CA THR A 13 -11.06 14.33 14.26
C THR A 13 -12.09 13.66 13.35
N LEU A 14 -12.88 14.42 12.61
CA LEU A 14 -13.84 13.87 11.65
C LEU A 14 -13.14 13.05 10.55
N MET A 15 -12.05 13.57 9.99
CA MET A 15 -11.29 12.90 8.94
C MET A 15 -10.66 11.59 9.42
N VAL A 16 -10.06 11.58 10.61
CA VAL A 16 -9.49 10.39 11.23
C VAL A 16 -10.58 9.36 11.52
N SER A 17 -11.72 9.77 12.06
CA SER A 17 -12.85 8.87 12.33
C SER A 17 -13.31 8.19 11.04
N VAL A 18 -13.57 8.96 9.98
CA VAL A 18 -14.02 8.41 8.70
C VAL A 18 -12.99 7.45 8.09
N ALA A 19 -11.71 7.82 8.13
CA ALA A 19 -10.63 6.97 7.60
C ALA A 19 -10.43 5.67 8.41
N THR A 20 -10.76 5.69 9.70
CA THR A 20 -10.53 4.54 10.61
C THR A 20 -11.70 3.55 10.62
N ILE A 21 -12.91 3.97 10.23
CA ILE A 21 -14.09 3.08 10.12
C ILE A 21 -13.81 1.78 9.34
N PRO A 22 -13.26 1.79 8.11
CA PRO A 22 -13.01 0.55 7.38
C PRO A 22 -11.95 -0.33 8.06
N LEU A 23 -10.98 0.26 8.76
CA LEU A 23 -9.98 -0.51 9.53
C LEU A 23 -10.63 -1.20 10.73
N LEU A 24 -11.51 -0.50 11.45
CA LEU A 24 -12.28 -1.10 12.54
C LEU A 24 -13.21 -2.21 12.02
N TRP A 25 -13.81 -2.00 10.85
CA TRP A 25 -14.62 -3.02 10.20
C TRP A 25 -13.82 -4.28 9.86
N MET A 26 -12.59 -4.12 9.35
CA MET A 26 -11.68 -5.24 9.09
C MET A 26 -11.32 -5.99 10.39
N LEU A 27 -11.05 -5.27 11.47
CA LEU A 27 -10.75 -5.88 12.77
C LEU A 27 -11.94 -6.67 13.32
N VAL A 28 -13.13 -6.08 13.31
CA VAL A 28 -14.37 -6.75 13.74
C VAL A 28 -14.65 -7.98 12.89
N THR A 29 -14.52 -7.85 11.57
CA THR A 29 -14.77 -8.97 10.63
C THR A 29 -13.74 -10.09 10.81
N SER A 30 -12.50 -9.78 11.17
CA SER A 30 -11.47 -10.81 11.44
C SER A 30 -11.82 -11.73 12.62
N LEU A 31 -12.66 -11.28 13.54
CA LEU A 31 -13.12 -12.03 14.70
C LEU A 31 -14.45 -12.76 14.48
N LYS A 32 -15.07 -12.62 13.31
CA LYS A 32 -16.34 -13.28 12.99
C LYS A 32 -16.13 -14.69 12.45
N PRO A 33 -16.98 -15.66 12.80
CA PRO A 33 -17.00 -16.94 12.12
C PRO A 33 -17.46 -16.76 10.66
N ASN A 34 -16.95 -17.59 9.74
CA ASN A 34 -17.24 -17.49 8.29
C ASN A 34 -18.74 -17.43 7.95
N ARG A 35 -19.58 -18.08 8.78
CA ARG A 35 -21.03 -18.07 8.62
C ARG A 35 -21.63 -16.67 8.79
N GLU A 36 -21.23 -15.94 9.84
CA GLU A 36 -21.70 -14.58 10.13
C GLU A 36 -21.25 -13.58 9.05
N ILE A 37 -20.08 -13.80 8.44
CA ILE A 37 -19.57 -12.95 7.34
C ILE A 37 -20.46 -13.08 6.09
N THR A 38 -20.97 -14.28 5.81
CA THR A 38 -21.66 -14.59 4.55
C THR A 38 -23.18 -14.42 4.65
N GLN A 39 -23.77 -14.54 5.85
CA GLN A 39 -25.23 -14.66 6.03
C GLN A 39 -25.88 -13.47 6.73
N ASP A 40 -25.27 -12.92 7.78
CA ASP A 40 -26.01 -12.08 8.73
C ASP A 40 -25.65 -10.58 8.66
N GLY A 41 -24.50 -10.21 8.07
CA GLY A 41 -24.13 -8.81 7.83
C GLY A 41 -24.10 -7.93 9.09
N THR A 42 -23.97 -8.54 10.29
CA THR A 42 -24.03 -7.86 11.58
C THR A 42 -22.94 -6.80 11.72
N LEU A 43 -23.12 -5.75 12.52
CA LEU A 43 -22.08 -4.74 12.72
C LEU A 43 -20.98 -5.22 13.70
N LEU A 44 -21.35 -6.07 14.66
CA LEU A 44 -20.49 -6.63 15.69
C LEU A 44 -20.52 -8.17 15.60
N PRO A 45 -19.49 -8.88 16.10
CA PRO A 45 -19.49 -10.34 16.10
C PRO A 45 -20.44 -10.85 17.20
N ASP A 46 -21.35 -11.76 16.85
CA ASP A 46 -22.26 -12.35 17.84
C ASP A 46 -21.52 -13.43 18.66
N ALA A 47 -20.65 -14.19 18.00
CA ALA A 47 -19.74 -15.14 18.63
C ALA A 47 -18.28 -14.86 18.21
N PRO A 48 -17.56 -13.96 18.91
CA PRO A 48 -16.17 -13.65 18.57
C PRO A 48 -15.28 -14.90 18.67
N THR A 49 -14.49 -15.15 17.62
CA THR A 49 -13.60 -16.31 17.51
C THR A 49 -12.23 -15.92 16.96
N LEU A 50 -11.22 -16.73 17.29
CA LEU A 50 -9.86 -16.63 16.75
C LEU A 50 -9.58 -17.70 15.68
N ASP A 51 -10.59 -18.45 15.25
CA ASP A 51 -10.44 -19.55 14.29
C ASP A 51 -9.83 -19.08 12.95
N ASN A 52 -10.19 -17.88 12.50
CA ASN A 52 -9.60 -17.28 11.31
C ASN A 52 -8.07 -17.14 11.42
N PHE A 53 -7.55 -16.81 12.61
CA PHE A 53 -6.12 -16.69 12.85
C PHE A 53 -5.44 -18.06 12.96
N SER A 54 -6.05 -19.04 13.64
CA SER A 54 -5.47 -20.40 13.70
C SER A 54 -5.40 -21.03 12.31
N ARG A 55 -6.42 -20.83 11.47
CA ARG A 55 -6.40 -21.30 10.07
C ARG A 55 -5.36 -20.57 9.23
N LEU A 56 -5.20 -19.26 9.43
CA LEU A 56 -4.19 -18.46 8.74
C LEU A 56 -2.77 -19.00 8.98
N PHE A 57 -2.41 -19.29 10.23
CA PHE A 57 -1.08 -19.79 10.58
C PHE A 57 -0.93 -21.31 10.46
N GLY A 58 -2.01 -22.08 10.52
CA GLY A 58 -1.98 -23.54 10.47
C GLY A 58 -2.21 -24.15 9.09
N GLU A 59 -3.04 -23.54 8.24
CA GLU A 59 -3.45 -24.10 6.94
C GLU A 59 -2.84 -23.35 5.74
N ILE A 60 -2.66 -22.02 5.86
CA ILE A 60 -2.40 -21.15 4.70
C ILE A 60 -0.89 -20.83 4.51
N ASN A 61 0.03 -21.37 5.34
CA ASN A 61 1.47 -21.02 5.32
C ASN A 61 1.70 -19.50 5.31
N PHE A 62 0.89 -18.76 6.06
CA PHE A 62 0.89 -17.29 6.03
C PHE A 62 2.23 -16.67 6.47
N ASP A 63 2.98 -17.37 7.34
CA ASP A 63 4.31 -16.94 7.77
C ASP A 63 5.29 -16.81 6.60
N ALA A 64 5.24 -17.72 5.64
CA ALA A 64 6.07 -17.67 4.44
C ALA A 64 5.68 -16.48 3.55
N TYR A 65 4.38 -16.26 3.34
CA TYR A 65 3.90 -15.09 2.57
C TYR A 65 4.27 -13.76 3.23
N LEU A 66 4.18 -13.68 4.57
CA LEU A 66 4.53 -12.50 5.32
C LEU A 66 6.03 -12.19 5.20
N ARG A 67 6.89 -13.21 5.38
CA ARG A 67 8.35 -13.06 5.25
C ARG A 67 8.76 -12.67 3.84
N ASN A 68 8.18 -13.30 2.81
CA ASN A 68 8.44 -12.96 1.42
C ASN A 68 8.03 -11.52 1.11
N SER A 69 6.85 -11.10 1.57
CA SER A 69 6.35 -9.74 1.35
C SER A 69 7.21 -8.69 2.03
N ILE A 70 7.62 -8.93 3.28
CA ILE A 70 8.52 -8.03 4.02
C ILE A 70 9.88 -7.96 3.32
N GLY A 71 10.46 -9.11 2.94
CA GLY A 71 11.76 -9.18 2.29
C GLY A 71 11.78 -8.43 0.96
N ILE A 72 10.81 -8.73 0.07
CA ILE A 72 10.69 -8.07 -1.24
C ILE A 72 10.44 -6.58 -1.05
N THR A 73 9.50 -6.19 -0.18
CA THR A 73 9.19 -4.77 0.05
C THR A 73 10.40 -4.00 0.58
N ALA A 74 11.11 -4.55 1.57
CA ALA A 74 12.29 -3.91 2.14
C ALA A 74 13.40 -3.74 1.11
N ALA A 75 13.68 -4.79 0.33
CA ALA A 75 14.67 -4.73 -0.74
C ALA A 75 14.29 -3.71 -1.82
N SER A 76 13.03 -3.72 -2.27
CA SER A 76 12.52 -2.76 -3.25
C SER A 76 12.57 -1.31 -2.76
N VAL A 77 12.19 -1.06 -1.51
CA VAL A 77 12.26 0.28 -0.90
C VAL A 77 13.70 0.77 -0.79
N LEU A 78 14.62 -0.07 -0.30
CA LEU A 78 16.03 0.29 -0.17
C LEU A 78 16.65 0.61 -1.52
N LEU A 79 16.46 -0.27 -2.52
CA LEU A 79 16.97 -0.04 -3.87
C LEU A 79 16.37 1.22 -4.49
N SER A 80 15.05 1.42 -4.35
CA SER A 80 14.37 2.61 -4.87
C SER A 80 14.83 3.89 -4.19
N LEU A 81 15.12 3.86 -2.89
CA LEU A 81 15.61 5.01 -2.14
C LEU A 81 17.03 5.36 -2.58
N VAL A 82 17.92 4.37 -2.70
CA VAL A 82 19.31 4.58 -3.13
C VAL A 82 19.34 5.15 -4.54
N ILE A 83 18.73 4.47 -5.51
CA ILE A 83 18.75 4.89 -6.91
C ILE A 83 17.95 6.19 -7.10
N GLY A 84 16.77 6.27 -6.49
CA GLY A 84 15.87 7.41 -6.62
C GLY A 84 16.42 8.69 -6.00
N SER A 85 17.10 8.61 -4.84
CA SER A 85 17.71 9.79 -4.20
C SER A 85 18.89 10.31 -5.02
N LEU A 86 19.75 9.43 -5.55
CA LEU A 86 20.87 9.82 -6.43
C LEU A 86 20.37 10.49 -7.72
N ALA A 87 19.33 9.93 -8.33
CA ALA A 87 18.71 10.50 -9.52
C ALA A 87 18.05 11.86 -9.21
N ALA A 88 17.29 11.96 -8.12
CA ALA A 88 16.63 13.18 -7.69
C ALA A 88 17.63 14.30 -7.36
N TYR A 89 18.71 13.97 -6.64
CA TYR A 89 19.77 14.93 -6.33
C TYR A 89 20.41 15.48 -7.60
N SER A 90 20.67 14.59 -8.58
CA SER A 90 21.30 14.98 -9.83
C SER A 90 20.45 15.96 -10.63
N ILE A 91 19.14 15.70 -10.73
CA ILE A 91 18.17 16.56 -11.42
C ILE A 91 17.97 17.89 -10.67
N ALA A 92 18.00 17.87 -9.34
CA ALA A 92 17.73 19.06 -8.52
C ALA A 92 18.93 20.01 -8.40
N ARG A 93 20.17 19.49 -8.46
CA ARG A 93 21.37 20.28 -8.14
C ARG A 93 22.30 20.53 -9.32
N PHE A 94 22.32 19.66 -10.34
CA PHE A 94 23.18 19.83 -11.51
C PHE A 94 22.38 20.30 -12.73
N ARG A 95 23.05 21.03 -13.62
CA ARG A 95 22.53 21.31 -14.96
C ARG A 95 22.85 20.10 -15.83
N LEU A 96 21.84 19.36 -16.26
CA LEU A 96 22.05 18.19 -17.11
C LEU A 96 22.51 18.66 -18.49
N TRP A 97 23.23 17.78 -19.20
CA TRP A 97 23.69 18.09 -20.55
C TRP A 97 22.50 18.49 -21.43
N GLY A 98 22.57 19.68 -22.02
CA GLY A 98 21.54 20.21 -22.89
C GLY A 98 20.32 20.77 -22.15
N HIS A 99 20.47 21.11 -20.86
CA HIS A 99 19.39 21.60 -20.00
C HIS A 99 18.21 20.62 -19.91
N ALA A 100 18.53 19.33 -19.88
CA ALA A 100 17.56 18.25 -19.96
C ALA A 100 16.82 17.98 -18.64
N GLU A 101 17.19 18.61 -17.52
CA GLU A 101 16.61 18.38 -16.19
C GLU A 101 15.07 18.43 -16.18
N ARG A 102 14.48 19.41 -16.88
CA ARG A 102 13.03 19.54 -16.99
C ARG A 102 12.40 18.42 -17.81
N LYS A 103 13.03 18.03 -18.93
CA LYS A 103 12.52 16.96 -19.81
C LYS A 103 12.55 15.62 -19.08
N VAL A 104 13.67 15.29 -18.43
CA VAL A 104 13.83 14.07 -17.63
C VAL A 104 12.80 14.03 -16.51
N GLY A 105 12.60 15.13 -15.79
CA GLY A 105 11.57 15.22 -14.74
C GLY A 105 10.16 14.96 -15.26
N VAL A 106 9.78 15.55 -16.41
CA VAL A 106 8.47 15.34 -17.03
C VAL A 106 8.28 13.89 -17.49
N VAL A 107 9.31 13.27 -18.08
CA VAL A 107 9.26 11.86 -18.50
C VAL A 107 9.10 10.94 -17.29
N LEU A 108 9.84 11.18 -16.21
CA LEU A 108 9.70 10.40 -14.96
C LEU A 108 8.31 10.53 -14.34
N LEU A 109 7.72 11.73 -14.35
CA LEU A 109 6.35 11.93 -13.90
C LEU A 109 5.36 11.20 -14.80
N GLY A 110 5.52 11.30 -16.13
CA GLY A 110 4.69 10.58 -17.09
C GLY A 110 4.75 9.07 -16.90
N ALA A 111 5.95 8.52 -16.66
CA ALA A 111 6.13 7.10 -16.38
C ALA A 111 5.38 6.65 -15.10
N ARG A 112 5.32 7.50 -14.06
CA ARG A 112 4.56 7.22 -12.82
C ARG A 112 3.04 7.27 -12.99
N MET A 113 2.55 7.89 -14.06
CA MET A 113 1.11 7.93 -14.37
C MET A 113 0.63 6.69 -15.12
N VAL A 114 1.54 5.87 -15.65
CA VAL A 114 1.19 4.61 -16.32
C VAL A 114 0.55 3.66 -15.29
N PRO A 115 -0.66 3.15 -15.54
CA PRO A 115 -1.30 2.21 -14.63
C PRO A 115 -0.46 0.94 -14.51
N PRO A 116 -0.07 0.50 -13.29
CA PRO A 116 0.82 -0.65 -13.12
C PRO A 116 0.30 -1.94 -13.75
N ILE A 117 -1.03 -2.11 -13.83
CA ILE A 117 -1.67 -3.28 -14.44
C ILE A 117 -1.34 -3.45 -15.93
N VAL A 118 -1.07 -2.37 -16.65
CA VAL A 118 -0.70 -2.41 -18.07
C VAL A 118 0.66 -3.10 -18.27
N LEU A 119 1.53 -3.06 -17.25
CA LEU A 119 2.84 -3.68 -17.27
C LEU A 119 2.80 -5.18 -16.94
N ALA A 120 1.69 -5.71 -16.41
CA ALA A 120 1.59 -7.11 -16.01
C ALA A 120 1.84 -8.08 -17.16
N VAL A 121 1.19 -7.86 -18.32
CA VAL A 121 1.34 -8.71 -19.51
C VAL A 121 2.76 -8.65 -20.09
N PRO A 122 3.35 -7.47 -20.34
CA PRO A 122 4.74 -7.38 -20.80
C PRO A 122 5.75 -8.04 -19.86
N ILE A 123 5.61 -7.86 -18.54
CA ILE A 123 6.52 -8.48 -17.56
C ILE A 123 6.38 -10.00 -17.60
N TYR A 124 5.15 -10.52 -17.69
CA TYR A 124 4.92 -11.96 -17.83
C TYR A 124 5.60 -12.54 -19.08
N LEU A 125 5.45 -11.88 -20.23
CA LEU A 125 6.11 -12.31 -21.47
C LEU A 125 7.64 -12.24 -21.37
N LEU A 126 8.18 -11.23 -20.69
CA LEU A 126 9.63 -11.09 -20.48
C LEU A 126 10.17 -12.23 -19.62
N ILE A 127 9.46 -12.61 -18.55
CA ILE A 127 9.83 -13.74 -17.71
C ILE A 127 9.76 -15.05 -18.50
N LEU A 128 8.72 -15.25 -19.31
CA LEU A 128 8.59 -16.45 -20.14
C LEU A 128 9.70 -16.58 -21.19
N MET A 129 10.23 -15.46 -21.70
CA MET A 129 11.38 -15.47 -22.61
C MET A 129 12.71 -15.78 -21.92
N LEU A 130 12.77 -15.67 -20.60
CA LEU A 130 13.97 -15.98 -19.81
C LEU A 130 14.05 -17.46 -19.41
N ASP A 131 12.96 -18.21 -19.55
CA ASP A 131 12.88 -19.68 -19.42
C ASP A 131 13.12 -20.38 -20.76
#